data_AF-A0A950TCE2-F1
#
_entry.id   AF-A0A950TCE2-F1
#
_cell.length_a   1.000
_cell.length_b   1.000
_cell.length_c   1.000
_cell.angle_alpha   90.00
_cell.angle_beta   90.00
_cell.angle_gamma   90.00
#
_symmetry.space_group_name_H-M   'P 1'
#
loop_
_entity.id
_entity.type
_entity.pdbx_description
1 polymer ?
#
loop_
_entity_poly.entity_id
_entity_poly.type
_entity_poly.pdbx_seq_one_letter_code
_entity_poly.pdbx_strand_id
1 'polypeptide(L)'
;RCLLATSETVPERYAAGILARSTVRIYECIQENEGIDVRTLRTLTGMQQTSDKRAFDRSLNDLQSTADIVISGISERLNEHGNKSGWNSTCYMLADYWMEQHGITPALFTREEAEAKFYALIEQQWDERAVRYLKSKLNSI
;
A
#
# COMPACT_ATOMS: atom_id res chain seq x y z
N ARG A 1 -8.04 2.99 -8.40
CA ARG A 1 -7.45 2.07 -9.40
C ARG A 1 -7.12 0.79 -8.64
N CYS A 2 -7.61 -0.33 -9.19
CA CYS A 2 -7.61 -1.71 -8.69
C CYS A 2 -8.16 -1.97 -7.26
N LEU A 3 -9.22 -2.78 -7.18
CA LEU A 3 -9.74 -3.36 -5.92
C LEU A 3 -9.04 -4.67 -5.54
N LEU A 4 -8.20 -5.18 -6.44
CA LEU A 4 -7.50 -6.45 -6.30
C LEU A 4 -6.00 -6.21 -6.51
N ALA A 5 -5.20 -6.92 -5.71
CA ALA A 5 -3.76 -6.94 -5.89
C ALA A 5 -3.40 -7.39 -7.31
N THR A 6 -2.31 -6.86 -7.85
CA THR A 6 -1.75 -7.36 -9.11
C THR A 6 -1.05 -8.69 -8.87
N SER A 7 -1.04 -9.56 -9.89
CA SER A 7 -0.25 -10.80 -9.86
C SER A 7 1.25 -10.54 -10.05
N GLU A 8 1.62 -9.38 -10.57
CA GLU A 8 3.02 -9.00 -10.86
C GLU A 8 3.68 -8.40 -9.61
N THR A 9 4.84 -8.94 -9.26
CA THR A 9 5.67 -8.42 -8.17
C THR A 9 6.19 -7.01 -8.46
N VAL A 10 6.62 -6.29 -7.43
CA VAL A 10 7.24 -4.95 -7.59
C VAL A 10 8.44 -4.98 -8.54
N PRO A 11 9.39 -5.94 -8.45
CA PRO A 11 10.49 -6.04 -9.42
C PRO A 11 10.05 -6.26 -10.87
N GLU A 12 9.02 -7.08 -11.10
CA GLU A 12 8.48 -7.32 -12.45
C GLU A 12 7.86 -6.05 -13.04
N ARG A 13 7.05 -5.34 -12.25
CA ARG A 13 6.46 -4.07 -12.68
C ARG A 13 7.51 -2.99 -12.93
N TYR A 14 8.63 -3.00 -12.20
CA TYR A 14 9.75 -2.13 -12.49
C TYR A 14 10.45 -2.50 -13.80
N ALA A 15 10.74 -3.78 -14.02
CA ALA A 15 11.35 -4.27 -15.25
C ALA A 15 10.48 -3.96 -16.49
N ALA A 16 9.16 -3.98 -16.34
CA ALA A 16 8.19 -3.59 -17.36
C ALA A 16 8.07 -2.06 -17.58
N GLY A 17 8.77 -1.23 -16.79
CA GLY A 17 8.70 0.23 -16.87
C GLY A 17 7.41 0.84 -16.30
N ILE A 18 6.62 0.07 -15.56
CA ILE A 18 5.36 0.51 -14.92
C ILE A 18 5.64 1.31 -13.67
N LEU A 19 6.62 0.88 -12.86
CA LEU A 19 7.02 1.56 -11.62
C LEU A 19 8.27 2.42 -11.83
N ALA A 20 8.31 3.56 -11.15
CA ALA A 20 9.52 4.37 -11.06
C ALA A 20 10.55 3.74 -10.11
N ARG A 21 11.83 4.02 -10.34
CA ARG A 21 12.92 3.57 -9.46
C ARG A 21 12.76 4.03 -8.01
N SER A 22 12.18 5.22 -7.78
CA SER A 22 11.87 5.70 -6.43
C SER A 22 10.87 4.81 -5.70
N THR A 23 9.92 4.24 -6.44
CA THR A 23 8.89 3.34 -5.89
C THR A 23 9.51 2.03 -5.44
N VAL A 24 10.40 1.45 -6.25
CA VAL A 24 11.14 0.24 -5.88
C VAL A 24 12.01 0.48 -4.65
N ARG A 25 12.76 1.59 -4.63
CA ARG A 25 13.61 1.94 -3.49
C ARG A 25 12.83 2.10 -2.17
N ILE A 26 11.63 2.67 -2.24
CA ILE A 26 10.74 2.79 -1.08
C ILE A 26 10.26 1.40 -0.64
N TYR A 27 9.84 0.55 -1.57
CA TYR A 27 9.40 -0.82 -1.28
C TYR A 27 10.50 -1.65 -0.60
N GLU A 28 11.71 -1.66 -1.18
CA GLU A 28 12.87 -2.35 -0.61
C GLU A 28 13.19 -1.86 0.80
N CYS A 29 13.16 -0.55 1.03
CA CYS A 29 13.42 0.03 2.34
C CYS A 29 12.35 -0.37 3.38
N ILE A 30 11.07 -0.46 2.99
CA ILE A 30 10.00 -0.93 3.88
C ILE A 30 10.17 -2.43 4.17
N GLN A 31 10.48 -3.24 3.15
CA GLN A 31 10.74 -4.68 3.32
C GLN A 31 11.88 -4.96 4.31
N GLU A 32 12.93 -4.13 4.29
CA GLU A 32 14.04 -4.24 5.25
C GLU A 32 13.71 -3.70 6.65
N ASN A 33 12.64 -2.90 6.78
CA ASN A 33 12.30 -2.16 8.00
C ASN A 33 10.77 -2.15 8.24
N GLU A 34 10.18 -3.32 8.49
CA GLU A 34 8.74 -3.44 8.72
C GLU A 34 8.25 -2.53 9.86
N GLY A 35 7.22 -1.70 9.60
CA GLY A 35 6.71 -0.72 10.56
C GLY A 35 7.44 0.62 10.55
N ILE A 36 8.32 0.88 9.57
CA ILE A 36 9.06 2.13 9.44
C ILE A 36 8.16 3.36 9.30
N ASP A 37 8.49 4.43 10.03
CA ASP A 37 7.79 5.71 9.93
C ASP A 37 8.25 6.55 8.73
N VAL A 38 7.38 7.41 8.20
CA VAL A 38 7.66 8.27 7.02
C VAL A 38 8.95 9.08 7.16
N ARG A 39 9.28 9.58 8.35
CA ARG A 39 10.49 10.41 8.52
C ARG A 39 11.73 9.55 8.31
N THR A 40 11.80 8.42 8.99
CA THR A 40 12.92 7.47 8.86
C THR A 40 13.01 6.92 7.44
N LEU A 41 11.86 6.59 6.83
CA LEU A 41 11.77 6.14 5.44
C LEU A 41 12.32 7.18 4.45
N ARG A 42 11.97 8.47 4.61
CA ARG A 42 12.52 9.55 3.78
C ARG A 42 14.02 9.72 3.96
N THR A 43 14.54 9.51 5.17
CA THR A 43 15.98 9.55 5.45
C THR A 43 16.71 8.40 4.75
N LEU A 44 16.27 7.15 4.93
CA LEU A 44 16.93 5.98 4.36
C LEU A 44 16.83 5.94 2.82
N THR A 45 15.73 6.44 2.26
CA THR A 45 15.55 6.57 0.81
C THR A 45 16.21 7.83 0.24
N GLY A 46 16.83 8.68 1.06
CA GLY A 46 17.46 9.93 0.64
C GLY A 46 16.49 10.96 0.05
N MET A 47 15.19 10.78 0.26
CA MET A 47 14.12 11.62 -0.29
C MET A 47 13.70 12.69 0.72
N GLN A 48 14.65 13.41 1.31
CA GLN A 48 14.35 14.37 2.38
C GLN A 48 13.95 15.75 1.84
N GLN A 49 14.32 16.08 0.60
CA GLN A 49 14.12 17.42 0.06
C GLN A 49 12.66 17.69 -0.28
N THR A 50 12.27 18.97 -0.32
CA THR A 50 10.92 19.40 -0.70
C THR A 50 10.60 19.01 -2.15
N SER A 51 11.60 19.04 -3.03
CA SER A 51 11.52 18.57 -4.42
C SER A 51 11.12 17.09 -4.53
N ASP A 52 11.55 16.27 -3.57
CA ASP A 52 11.29 14.83 -3.56
C ASP A 52 9.85 14.49 -3.12
N LYS A 53 9.14 15.44 -2.50
CA LYS A 53 7.83 15.19 -1.89
C LYS A 53 6.85 14.56 -2.88
N ARG A 54 6.76 15.12 -4.09
CA ARG A 54 5.83 14.62 -5.12
C ARG A 54 6.15 13.19 -5.55
N ALA A 55 7.42 12.86 -5.71
CA ALA A 55 7.85 11.52 -6.08
C ALA A 55 7.59 10.53 -4.95
N PHE A 56 7.91 10.91 -3.71
CA PHE A 56 7.68 10.11 -2.51
C PHE A 56 6.19 9.78 -2.32
N ASP A 57 5.32 10.79 -2.33
CA ASP A 57 3.88 10.62 -2.17
C ASP A 57 3.30 9.74 -3.29
N ARG A 58 3.76 9.92 -4.53
CA ARG A 58 3.33 9.09 -5.67
C ARG A 58 3.75 7.64 -5.47
N SER A 59 5.00 7.38 -5.09
CA SER A 59 5.51 6.04 -4.84
C SER A 59 4.73 5.32 -3.74
N LEU A 60 4.40 5.99 -2.63
CA LEU A 60 3.54 5.41 -1.60
C LEU A 60 2.13 5.11 -2.12
N ASN A 61 1.55 6.00 -2.93
CA ASN A 61 0.23 5.77 -3.52
C ASN A 61 0.23 4.60 -4.51
N ASP A 62 1.26 4.48 -5.33
CA ASP A 62 1.37 3.38 -6.31
C ASP A 62 1.43 2.03 -5.59
N LEU A 63 2.27 1.90 -4.56
CA LEU A 63 2.39 0.67 -3.75
C LEU A 63 1.09 0.36 -2.99
N GLN A 64 0.47 1.35 -2.33
CA GLN A 64 -0.80 1.15 -1.63
C GLN A 64 -1.95 0.78 -2.59
N SER A 65 -1.97 1.35 -3.80
CA SER A 65 -3.02 1.07 -4.79
C SER A 65 -3.00 -0.35 -5.35
N THR A 66 -1.89 -1.06 -5.16
CA THR A 66 -1.69 -2.44 -5.60
C THR A 66 -1.56 -3.41 -4.42
N ALA A 67 -1.82 -2.92 -3.20
CA ALA A 67 -1.71 -3.66 -1.95
C ALA A 67 -0.32 -4.25 -1.70
N ASP A 68 0.75 -3.61 -2.19
CA ASP A 68 2.13 -3.99 -1.86
C ASP A 68 2.48 -3.67 -0.41
N ILE A 69 1.98 -2.52 0.07
CA ILE A 69 2.21 -2.01 1.42
C ILE A 69 0.90 -1.55 2.06
N VAL A 70 0.88 -1.55 3.38
CA VAL A 70 -0.24 -1.04 4.19
C VAL A 70 0.25 -0.01 5.20
N ILE A 71 -0.67 0.84 5.67
CA ILE A 71 -0.44 1.67 6.86
C ILE A 71 -0.55 0.77 8.08
N SER A 72 0.56 0.57 8.80
CA SER A 72 0.65 -0.34 9.94
C SER A 72 0.46 0.34 11.30
N GLY A 73 0.44 1.67 11.32
CA GLY A 73 0.22 2.44 12.54
C GLY A 73 0.73 3.86 12.47
N ILE A 74 0.98 4.42 13.65
CA ILE A 74 1.55 5.76 13.84
C ILE A 74 2.70 5.70 14.85
N SER A 75 3.79 6.39 14.54
CA SER A 75 4.91 6.62 15.44
C SER A 75 4.77 7.99 16.09
N GLU A 76 4.86 8.04 17.41
CA GLU A 76 4.84 9.30 18.15
C GLU A 76 6.19 10.00 18.05
N ARG A 77 6.16 11.30 17.80
CA ARG A 77 7.38 12.10 17.82
C ARG A 77 7.68 12.47 19.27
N LEU A 78 8.74 11.89 19.83
CA LEU A 78 9.23 12.21 21.17
C LEU A 78 10.48 13.12 21.07
N ASN A 79 10.64 14.02 22.04
CA ASN A 79 11.89 14.78 22.21
C ASN A 79 12.89 14.01 23.07
N GLU A 80 14.06 14.60 23.31
CA GLU A 80 15.15 14.03 24.13
C GLU A 80 14.73 13.68 25.57
N HIS A 81 13.62 14.24 26.05
CA HIS A 81 13.07 13.99 27.38
C HIS A 81 11.90 12.98 27.36
N GLY A 82 11.64 12.33 26.22
CA GLY A 82 10.53 11.38 26.06
C GLY A 82 9.15 12.04 25.96
N ASN A 83 9.06 13.38 25.88
CA ASN A 83 7.79 14.08 25.75
C ASN A 83 7.38 14.22 24.29
N LYS A 84 6.08 14.12 24.02
CA LYS A 84 5.51 14.33 22.69
C LYS A 84 5.89 15.71 22.14
N SER A 85 6.47 15.74 20.95
CA SER A 85 6.98 16.92 20.28
C SER A 85 6.57 16.87 18.81
N GLY A 86 5.50 17.57 18.44
CA GLY A 86 5.03 17.64 17.05
C GLY A 86 4.05 16.53 16.65
N TRP A 87 3.84 16.39 15.34
CA TRP A 87 2.85 15.47 14.76
C TRP A 87 3.38 14.04 14.68
N ASN A 88 2.47 13.08 14.85
CA ASN A 88 2.73 11.66 14.64
C ASN A 88 3.10 11.40 13.18
N SER A 89 3.90 10.37 12.95
CA SER A 89 4.31 9.93 11.61
C SER A 89 3.63 8.61 11.26
N THR A 90 3.09 8.50 10.05
CA THR A 90 2.50 7.25 9.55
C THR A 90 3.58 6.18 9.41
N CYS A 91 3.29 4.95 9.85
CA CYS A 91 4.14 3.79 9.67
C CYS A 91 3.64 2.92 8.51
N TYR A 92 4.58 2.33 7.77
CA TYR A 92 4.30 1.43 6.66
C TYR A 92 4.95 0.07 6.87
N MET A 93 4.33 -0.97 6.31
CA MET A 93 4.84 -2.33 6.31
C MET A 93 4.33 -3.07 5.07
N LEU A 94 4.94 -4.18 4.68
CA LEU A 94 4.45 -5.00 3.57
C LEU A 94 3.08 -5.59 3.91
N ALA A 95 2.19 -5.68 2.91
CA ALA A 95 0.85 -6.22 3.12
C ALA A 95 0.89 -7.70 3.53
N ASP A 96 1.74 -8.50 2.90
CA ASP A 96 1.88 -9.92 3.22
C ASP A 96 2.38 -10.15 4.64
N TYR A 97 3.36 -9.35 5.09
CA TYR A 97 3.85 -9.41 6.45
C TYR A 97 2.76 -8.99 7.46
N TRP A 98 2.01 -7.93 7.17
CA TRP A 98 0.85 -7.55 7.98
C TRP A 98 -0.19 -8.68 8.06
N MET A 99 -0.52 -9.31 6.93
CA MET A 99 -1.45 -10.44 6.88
C MET A 99 -0.96 -11.61 7.75
N GLU A 100 0.32 -11.95 7.68
CA GLU A 100 0.95 -12.98 8.51
C GLU A 100 0.80 -12.66 10.01
N GLN A 101 1.11 -11.43 10.43
CA GLN A 101 0.99 -10.99 11.83
C GLN A 101 -0.45 -11.09 12.37
N HIS A 102 -1.45 -10.99 11.48
CA HIS A 102 -2.86 -11.07 11.83
C HIS A 102 -3.49 -12.45 11.55
N GLY A 103 -2.69 -13.47 11.20
CA GLY A 103 -3.17 -14.82 10.93
C GLY A 103 -4.05 -14.92 9.68
N ILE A 104 -3.92 -13.97 8.75
CA ILE A 104 -4.64 -13.95 7.48
C ILE A 104 -3.84 -14.76 6.47
N THR A 105 -4.34 -15.93 6.09
CA THR A 105 -3.70 -16.75 5.06
C THR A 105 -3.94 -16.16 3.67
N PRO A 106 -2.91 -16.00 2.83
CA PRO A 106 -3.09 -15.62 1.44
C PRO A 106 -4.02 -16.60 0.72
N ALA A 107 -5.03 -16.07 0.05
CA ALA A 107 -5.92 -16.88 -0.76
C ALA A 107 -5.32 -17.07 -2.16
N LEU A 108 -5.12 -18.32 -2.56
CA LEU A 108 -4.66 -18.67 -3.91
C LEU A 108 -5.86 -18.67 -4.86
N PHE A 109 -6.28 -17.48 -5.29
CA PHE A 109 -7.30 -17.32 -6.32
C PHE A 109 -6.66 -16.73 -7.58
N THR A 110 -7.17 -17.12 -8.75
CA THR A 110 -6.94 -16.28 -9.93
C THR A 110 -7.65 -14.94 -9.75
N ARG A 111 -7.26 -13.95 -10.55
CA ARG A 111 -7.94 -12.65 -10.53
C ARG A 111 -9.43 -12.80 -10.80
N GLU A 112 -9.81 -13.62 -11.78
CA GLU A 112 -11.20 -13.86 -12.18
C GLU A 112 -11.98 -14.51 -11.03
N GLU A 113 -11.38 -15.47 -10.32
CA GLU A 113 -11.98 -16.09 -9.15
C GLU A 113 -12.17 -15.10 -8.00
N ALA A 114 -11.18 -14.24 -7.74
CA ALA A 114 -11.26 -13.19 -6.73
C ALA A 114 -12.35 -12.16 -7.06
N GLU A 115 -12.43 -11.70 -8.31
CA GLU A 115 -13.49 -10.80 -8.80
C GLU A 115 -14.88 -11.43 -8.63
N ALA A 116 -15.06 -12.66 -9.08
CA ALA A 116 -16.34 -13.37 -8.98
C ALA A 116 -16.79 -13.52 -7.52
N LYS A 117 -15.90 -13.93 -6.62
CA LYS A 117 -16.19 -14.05 -5.19
C LYS A 117 -16.53 -12.71 -4.55
N PHE A 118 -15.78 -11.68 -4.87
CA PHE A 118 -16.04 -10.33 -4.36
C PHE A 118 -17.40 -9.81 -4.83
N TYR A 119 -17.74 -9.95 -6.11
CA TYR A 119 -19.04 -9.53 -6.63
C TYR A 119 -20.20 -10.31 -6.00
N ALA A 120 -20.07 -11.62 -5.86
CA ALA A 120 -21.08 -12.44 -5.20
C ALA A 120 -21.31 -12.02 -3.73
N LEU A 121 -20.24 -11.64 -3.02
CA LEU A 121 -20.33 -11.14 -1.65
C LEU A 121 -21.08 -9.81 -1.57
N ILE A 122 -20.68 -8.81 -2.37
CA ILE A 122 -21.30 -7.48 -2.29
C ILE A 122 -22.75 -7.49 -2.79
N GLU A 123 -23.10 -8.35 -3.75
CA GLU A 123 -24.49 -8.49 -4.23
C GLU A 123 -25.44 -9.01 -3.14
N GLN A 124 -24.93 -9.80 -2.20
CA GLN A 124 -25.73 -10.31 -1.08
C GLN A 124 -25.86 -9.30 0.06
N GLN A 125 -24.89 -8.38 0.21
CA GLN A 125 -24.77 -7.52 1.39
C GLN A 125 -25.11 -6.06 1.12
N TRP A 126 -24.97 -5.59 -0.11
CA TRP A 126 -25.06 -4.17 -0.44
C TRP A 126 -26.29 -3.85 -1.30
N ASP A 127 -26.74 -2.60 -1.23
CA ASP A 127 -27.82 -2.12 -2.08
C ASP A 127 -27.46 -2.21 -3.57
N GLU A 128 -28.44 -2.56 -4.40
CA GLU A 128 -28.28 -2.73 -5.85
C GLU A 128 -27.67 -1.48 -6.53
N ARG A 129 -27.97 -0.28 -6.02
CA ARG A 129 -27.39 0.98 -6.52
C ARG A 129 -25.89 1.07 -6.24
N ALA A 130 -25.45 0.65 -5.07
CA ALA A 130 -24.03 0.65 -4.69
C ALA A 130 -23.25 -0.38 -5.52
N VAL A 131 -23.82 -1.57 -5.71
CA VAL A 131 -23.23 -2.62 -6.56
C VAL A 131 -23.09 -2.13 -8.00
N ARG A 132 -24.15 -1.55 -8.58
CA ARG A 132 -24.11 -0.98 -9.95
C ARG A 132 -23.06 0.11 -10.10
N TYR A 133 -22.99 1.03 -9.12
CA TYR A 133 -21.97 2.07 -9.11
C TYR A 133 -20.56 1.48 -9.13
N LEU A 134 -20.28 0.52 -8.25
CA LEU A 134 -18.96 -0.11 -8.16
C LEU A 134 -18.58 -0.84 -9.45
N LYS A 135 -19.48 -1.65 -9.99
CA LYS A 135 -19.27 -2.38 -11.27
C LYS A 135 -18.95 -1.43 -12.42
N SER A 136 -19.67 -0.30 -12.53
CA SER A 136 -19.40 0.68 -13.58
C SER A 136 -18.01 1.32 -13.46
N LYS A 137 -17.53 1.55 -12.23
CA LYS A 137 -16.19 2.10 -11.98
C LYS A 137 -15.08 1.10 -12.27
N LEU A 138 -15.34 -0.20 -12.11
CA LEU A 138 -14.38 -1.26 -12.37
C LEU A 138 -14.24 -1.57 -13.86
N ASN A 139 -15.33 -1.55 -14.62
CA ASN A 139 -15.33 -1.84 -16.06
C ASN A 139 -14.90 -0.65 -16.95
N SER A 140 -14.70 0.54 -16.36
CA SER A 140 -14.30 1.76 -17.10
C SER A 140 -12.77 1.99 -17.10
N ILE A 141 -11.99 0.98 -16.74
CA ILE A 141 -10.51 0.99 -16.66
C ILE A 141 -9.98 -0.04 -17.64
#